data_AF-A0A4Q4TV53-F1
#
_entry.id   AF-A0A4Q4TV53-F1
#
_cell.length_a   1.000
_cell.length_b   1.000
_cell.length_c   1.000
_cell.angle_alpha   90.00
_cell.angle_beta   90.00
_cell.angle_gamma   90.00
#
_symmetry.space_group_name_H-M   'P 1'
#
loop_
_entity.id
_entity.type
_entity.pdbx_description
1 polymer ?
#
loop_
_entity_poly.entity_id
_entity_poly.type
_entity_poly.pdbx_seq_one_letter_code
_entity_poly.pdbx_strand_id
1 'polypeptide(L)'
;MDQYDTMMMDGESLGPSVKISAADNTHVNFELSNVDLSFANSLRRVIQAEVPTIAIDLVEIEVNTSVLADEFIAHRLGLIPLDSREIDQMNYSRDCDCDQYCGRCSVTLSLHAVCKSDEVMKVYARDFTIGHDRPSNTIGNPVITDPDHQGPLICKLRRDQELKLTCIAKKGIAKEHAKWAPTAAVGFEYDPHNKLHHLDLWYENDPEAEWPKSEYAAWEDPPAEGEPFDYDAVPSRFYFQVESAGNIEPDGIIQEGIKELQRKLATLIHGLGESDAMNGDYEGPRSPDMDGAATGWQDQGYTTPYGNGGNASAWGGGAATAYGTTPYGNSGSGGWS
;
A
#
# COMPACT_ATOMS: atom_id res chain seq x y z
N MET A 1 -21.12 -0.09 -57.72
CA MET A 1 -21.88 -0.36 -56.49
C MET A 1 -21.08 -1.39 -55.75
N ASP A 2 -20.58 -1.01 -54.58
CA ASP A 2 -20.38 -1.86 -53.41
C ASP A 2 -19.63 -0.99 -52.39
N GLN A 3 -20.44 -0.20 -51.68
CA GLN A 3 -20.05 0.53 -50.49
C GLN A 3 -19.75 -0.51 -49.41
N TYR A 4 -18.48 -0.63 -49.02
CA TYR A 4 -18.11 -1.30 -47.78
C TYR A 4 -18.58 -0.42 -46.62
N ASP A 5 -19.65 -0.86 -45.98
CA ASP A 5 -20.26 -0.23 -44.83
C ASP A 5 -19.27 -0.25 -43.66
N THR A 6 -18.89 0.94 -43.18
CA THR A 6 -17.89 1.14 -42.11
C THR A 6 -18.58 1.28 -40.75
N MET A 7 -19.62 0.48 -40.51
CA MET A 7 -20.33 0.42 -39.23
C MET A 7 -20.08 -0.91 -38.54
N MET A 8 -18.82 -1.14 -38.14
CA MET A 8 -18.56 -1.96 -36.96
C MET A 8 -18.89 -1.05 -35.78
N MET A 9 -20.15 -1.04 -35.36
CA MET A 9 -20.54 -0.40 -34.11
C MET A 9 -19.71 -1.02 -32.99
N ASP A 10 -19.10 -0.13 -32.21
CA ASP A 10 -18.44 -0.42 -30.95
C ASP A 10 -19.32 -1.38 -30.14
N GLY A 11 -18.83 -2.59 -29.92
CA GLY A 11 -19.39 -3.43 -28.87
C GLY A 11 -19.14 -2.68 -27.58
N GLU A 12 -20.18 -2.09 -26.99
CA GLU A 12 -20.12 -1.51 -25.65
C GLU A 12 -19.53 -2.57 -24.72
N SER A 13 -18.26 -2.38 -24.35
CA SER A 13 -17.63 -3.21 -23.35
C SER A 13 -18.35 -2.91 -22.04
N LEU A 14 -19.28 -3.78 -21.65
CA LEU A 14 -20.10 -3.71 -20.43
C LEU A 14 -19.28 -3.74 -19.12
N GLY A 15 -17.95 -3.69 -19.18
CA GLY A 15 -17.05 -3.76 -18.03
C GLY A 15 -16.09 -2.57 -17.92
N PRO A 16 -15.21 -2.60 -16.92
CA PRO A 16 -14.15 -1.61 -16.75
C PRO A 16 -13.33 -1.44 -18.02
N SER A 17 -13.06 -0.19 -18.42
CA SER A 17 -12.24 0.15 -19.58
C SER A 17 -10.98 0.89 -19.13
N VAL A 18 -9.84 0.55 -19.73
CA VAL A 18 -8.53 1.14 -19.40
C VAL A 18 -7.93 1.77 -20.64
N LYS A 19 -7.51 3.04 -20.52
CA LYS A 19 -6.78 3.76 -21.57
C LYS A 19 -5.46 4.27 -21.02
N ILE A 20 -4.36 3.68 -21.51
CA ILE A 20 -3.01 4.07 -21.09
C ILE A 20 -2.59 5.33 -21.87
N SER A 21 -2.09 6.33 -21.15
CA SER A 21 -1.63 7.60 -21.71
C SER A 21 -0.10 7.68 -21.80
N ALA A 22 0.60 7.19 -20.77
CA ALA A 22 2.06 7.09 -20.74
C ALA A 22 2.48 5.86 -19.94
N ALA A 23 3.58 5.22 -20.33
CA ALA A 23 4.15 4.09 -19.63
C ALA A 23 5.67 4.06 -19.83
N ASP A 24 6.40 3.87 -18.72
CA ASP A 24 7.82 3.58 -18.68
C ASP A 24 8.10 2.50 -17.60
N ASN A 25 9.37 2.20 -17.35
CA ASN A 25 9.76 1.14 -16.41
C ASN A 25 9.46 1.47 -14.93
N THR A 26 9.09 2.71 -14.63
CA THR A 26 8.89 3.26 -13.28
C THR A 26 7.53 3.92 -13.10
N HIS A 27 6.90 4.39 -14.17
CA HIS A 27 5.64 5.12 -14.15
C HIS A 27 4.65 4.54 -15.15
N VAL A 28 3.38 4.51 -14.76
CA VAL A 28 2.26 4.27 -15.69
C VAL A 28 1.11 5.21 -15.39
N ASN A 29 0.68 5.92 -16.42
CA ASN A 29 -0.44 6.85 -16.37
C ASN A 29 -1.58 6.28 -17.20
N PHE A 30 -2.74 6.08 -16.58
CA PHE A 30 -3.90 5.52 -17.27
C PHE A 30 -5.22 6.12 -16.77
N GLU A 31 -6.19 6.15 -17.66
CA GLU A 31 -7.58 6.45 -17.38
C GLU A 31 -8.31 5.11 -17.16
N LEU A 32 -9.04 5.00 -16.04
CA LEU A 32 -9.94 3.91 -15.72
C LEU A 32 -11.38 4.42 -15.81
N SER A 33 -12.15 3.86 -16.74
CA SER A 33 -13.51 4.30 -17.05
C SER A 33 -14.51 3.16 -16.85
N ASN A 34 -15.78 3.52 -16.67
CA ASN A 34 -16.88 2.57 -16.44
C ASN A 34 -16.71 1.74 -15.15
N VAL A 35 -16.31 2.41 -14.07
CA VAL A 35 -16.19 1.82 -12.72
C VAL A 35 -16.74 2.77 -11.67
N ASP A 36 -17.04 2.24 -10.48
CA ASP A 36 -17.40 3.06 -9.32
C ASP A 36 -16.16 3.66 -8.63
N LEU A 37 -16.33 4.83 -7.99
CA LEU A 37 -15.30 5.45 -7.14
C LEU A 37 -14.81 4.50 -6.03
N SER A 38 -15.73 3.69 -5.47
CA SER A 38 -15.40 2.70 -4.44
C SER A 38 -14.45 1.62 -4.97
N PHE A 39 -14.66 1.14 -6.20
CA PHE A 39 -13.80 0.17 -6.85
C PHE A 39 -12.44 0.78 -7.18
N ALA A 40 -12.41 1.95 -7.81
CA ALA A 40 -11.18 2.66 -8.16
C ALA A 40 -10.31 2.94 -6.92
N ASN A 41 -10.91 3.45 -5.84
CA ASN A 41 -10.20 3.67 -4.58
C ASN A 41 -9.77 2.36 -3.90
N SER A 42 -10.57 1.28 -4.02
CA SER A 42 -10.16 -0.03 -3.49
C SER A 42 -8.92 -0.55 -4.21
N LEU A 43 -8.90 -0.48 -5.54
CA LEU A 43 -7.71 -0.82 -6.33
C LEU A 43 -6.51 0.02 -5.90
N ARG A 44 -6.66 1.34 -5.78
CA ARG A 44 -5.64 2.27 -5.28
C ARG A 44 -5.04 1.83 -3.95
N ARG A 45 -5.88 1.41 -3.00
CA ARG A 45 -5.43 0.97 -1.67
C ARG A 45 -4.70 -0.36 -1.71
N VAL A 46 -5.16 -1.30 -2.54
CA VAL A 46 -4.55 -2.63 -2.68
C VAL A 46 -3.15 -2.51 -3.29
N ILE A 47 -2.98 -1.76 -4.39
CA ILE A 47 -1.67 -1.57 -5.03
C ILE A 47 -0.65 -0.87 -4.12
N GLN A 48 -1.10 -0.07 -3.15
CA GLN A 48 -0.22 0.57 -2.18
C GLN A 48 0.19 -0.36 -1.03
N ALA A 49 -0.73 -1.17 -0.51
CA ALA A 49 -0.58 -1.75 0.81
C ALA A 49 -0.60 -3.29 0.86
N GLU A 50 -1.13 -3.95 -0.17
CA GLU A 50 -1.45 -5.38 -0.11
C GLU A 50 -0.81 -6.22 -1.21
N VAL A 51 -0.21 -5.60 -2.23
CA VAL A 51 0.62 -6.31 -3.20
C VAL A 51 1.86 -6.87 -2.50
N PRO A 52 2.10 -8.19 -2.54
CA PRO A 52 3.23 -8.81 -1.87
C PRO A 52 4.57 -8.42 -2.48
N THR A 53 5.58 -8.20 -1.65
CA THR A 53 6.97 -7.96 -2.07
C THR A 53 7.95 -8.70 -1.16
N ILE A 54 9.23 -8.75 -1.54
CA ILE A 54 10.31 -9.26 -0.69
C ILE A 54 11.15 -8.09 -0.15
N ALA A 55 11.46 -8.12 1.14
CA ALA A 55 12.37 -7.17 1.79
C ALA A 55 13.16 -7.86 2.90
N ILE A 56 14.31 -7.26 3.28
CA ILE A 56 15.13 -7.75 4.41
C ILE A 56 14.33 -7.60 5.72
N ASP A 57 14.24 -8.70 6.47
CA ASP A 57 13.46 -8.75 7.71
C ASP A 57 14.29 -9.16 8.92
N LEU A 58 15.16 -10.14 8.76
CA LEU A 58 16.13 -10.53 9.79
C LEU A 58 17.53 -10.10 9.36
N VAL A 59 18.30 -9.53 10.28
CA VAL A 59 19.71 -9.19 10.06
C VAL A 59 20.52 -9.78 11.22
N GLU A 60 21.41 -10.71 10.89
CA GLU A 60 22.38 -11.31 11.79
C GLU A 60 23.72 -10.59 11.60
N ILE A 61 24.14 -9.81 12.60
CA ILE A 61 25.40 -9.06 12.56
C ILE A 61 26.46 -9.86 13.31
N GLU A 62 27.51 -10.26 12.61
CA GLU A 62 28.66 -10.97 13.20
C GLU A 62 29.72 -9.97 13.68
N VAL A 63 30.00 -8.95 12.86
CA VAL A 63 30.96 -7.89 13.16
C VAL A 63 30.42 -6.56 12.68
N ASN A 64 30.39 -5.58 13.58
CA ASN A 64 30.18 -4.18 13.22
C ASN A 64 31.16 -3.31 14.03
N THR A 65 32.21 -2.82 13.37
CA THR A 65 33.12 -1.80 13.92
C THR A 65 32.93 -0.45 13.23
N SER A 66 31.82 -0.28 12.51
CA SER A 66 31.44 0.97 11.87
C SER A 66 31.02 2.02 12.89
N VAL A 67 30.75 3.24 12.41
CA VAL A 67 30.24 4.33 13.25
C VAL A 67 28.73 4.25 13.50
N LEU A 68 28.02 3.38 12.79
CA LEU A 68 26.57 3.24 12.88
C LEU A 68 26.21 2.09 13.82
N ALA A 69 25.18 2.31 14.64
CA ALA A 69 24.62 1.26 15.48
C ALA A 69 23.98 0.15 14.64
N ASP A 70 23.91 -1.04 15.23
CA ASP A 70 23.43 -2.26 14.59
C ASP A 70 22.01 -2.11 14.04
N GLU A 71 21.09 -1.60 14.87
CA GLU A 71 19.70 -1.35 14.52
C GLU A 71 19.54 -0.27 13.45
N PHE A 72 20.45 0.69 13.40
CA PHE A 72 20.44 1.73 12.37
C PHE A 72 20.79 1.13 11.01
N ILE A 73 21.81 0.27 10.95
CA ILE A 73 22.14 -0.46 9.72
C ILE A 73 20.98 -1.39 9.35
N ALA A 74 20.48 -2.19 10.29
CA ALA A 74 19.39 -3.14 10.05
C ALA A 74 18.12 -2.45 9.49
N HIS A 75 17.75 -1.28 10.03
CA HIS A 75 16.64 -0.48 9.51
C HIS A 75 16.87 -0.06 8.05
N ARG A 76 18.07 0.43 7.72
CA ARG A 76 18.40 0.83 6.35
C ARG A 76 18.41 -0.36 5.38
N LEU A 77 18.87 -1.53 5.84
CA LEU A 77 18.84 -2.76 5.05
C LEU A 77 17.41 -3.18 4.70
N GLY A 78 16.47 -3.03 5.63
CA GLY A 78 15.06 -3.28 5.37
C GLY A 78 14.47 -2.42 4.24
N LEU A 79 14.99 -1.20 4.04
CA LEU A 79 14.51 -0.25 3.02
C LEU A 79 15.19 -0.40 1.65
N ILE A 80 16.11 -1.35 1.48
CA ILE A 80 16.72 -1.61 0.18
C ILE A 80 15.71 -2.35 -0.69
N PRO A 81 15.31 -1.80 -1.86
CA PRO A 81 14.39 -2.48 -2.75
C PRO A 81 15.05 -3.75 -3.31
N LEU A 82 14.35 -4.88 -3.17
CA LEU A 82 14.74 -6.16 -3.73
C LEU A 82 13.77 -6.55 -4.85
N ASP A 83 14.29 -7.17 -5.90
CA ASP A 83 13.51 -7.66 -7.03
C ASP A 83 12.44 -8.65 -6.55
N SER A 84 11.18 -8.30 -6.83
CA SER A 84 9.97 -8.98 -6.38
C SER A 84 9.09 -9.43 -7.56
N ARG A 85 9.61 -9.44 -8.80
CA ARG A 85 8.79 -9.76 -10.00
C ARG A 85 8.19 -11.15 -10.00
N GLU A 86 8.87 -12.12 -9.39
CA GLU A 86 8.44 -13.51 -9.33
C GLU A 86 7.98 -13.91 -7.91
N ILE A 87 7.49 -12.95 -7.11
CA ILE A 87 7.15 -13.13 -5.69
C ILE A 87 6.12 -14.25 -5.44
N ASP A 88 5.30 -14.60 -6.43
CA ASP A 88 4.34 -15.71 -6.38
C ASP A 88 4.99 -17.09 -6.20
N GLN A 89 6.24 -17.25 -6.63
CA GLN A 89 7.00 -18.50 -6.47
C GLN A 89 7.51 -18.70 -5.03
N MET A 90 7.44 -17.65 -4.20
CA MET A 90 7.91 -17.64 -2.83
C MET A 90 6.73 -17.74 -1.87
N ASN A 91 6.82 -18.67 -0.92
CA ASN A 91 5.84 -18.81 0.14
C ASN A 91 6.06 -17.76 1.22
N TYR A 92 4.99 -17.35 1.91
CA TYR A 92 5.14 -16.61 3.16
C TYR A 92 5.82 -17.52 4.19
N SER A 93 6.73 -16.95 5.01
CA SER A 93 7.44 -17.74 6.02
C SER A 93 6.48 -18.33 7.07
N ARG A 94 5.38 -17.64 7.38
CA ARG A 94 4.31 -18.13 8.28
C ARG A 94 3.50 -19.30 7.73
N ASP A 95 3.47 -19.47 6.40
CA ASP A 95 2.71 -20.53 5.73
C ASP A 95 3.62 -21.72 5.35
N CYS A 96 4.89 -21.68 5.75
CA CYS A 96 5.90 -22.65 5.36
C CYS A 96 6.17 -23.66 6.49
N ASP A 97 6.20 -24.95 6.17
CA ASP A 97 6.44 -26.05 7.11
C ASP A 97 7.91 -26.18 7.62
N CYS A 98 8.65 -25.07 7.73
CA CYS A 98 10.04 -25.06 8.20
C CYS A 98 10.18 -24.33 9.54
N ASP A 99 11.22 -24.65 10.32
CA ASP A 99 11.38 -24.09 11.68
C ASP A 99 11.62 -22.57 11.74
N GLN A 100 12.36 -22.01 10.78
CA GLN A 100 12.75 -20.59 10.77
C GLN A 100 12.65 -19.99 9.37
N TYR A 101 13.48 -20.47 8.47
CA TYR A 101 13.52 -20.06 7.08
C TYR A 101 14.19 -21.15 6.23
N CYS A 102 13.84 -21.21 4.95
CA CYS A 102 14.44 -22.13 3.97
C CYS A 102 14.46 -21.49 2.58
N GLY A 103 15.09 -22.14 1.59
CA GLY A 103 15.13 -21.63 0.20
C GLY A 103 13.78 -21.54 -0.53
N ARG A 104 12.66 -21.93 0.08
CA ARG A 104 11.30 -21.74 -0.49
C ARG A 104 10.58 -20.50 0.03
N CYS A 105 10.94 -20.03 1.23
CA CYS A 105 10.22 -18.96 1.94
C CYS A 105 11.12 -17.79 2.36
N SER A 106 12.41 -17.82 1.98
CA SER A 106 13.37 -16.76 2.26
C SER A 106 14.45 -16.66 1.19
N VAL A 107 15.11 -15.50 1.11
CA VAL A 107 16.36 -15.32 0.36
C VAL A 107 17.43 -14.79 1.30
N THR A 108 18.58 -15.47 1.35
CA THR A 108 19.72 -15.05 2.16
C THR A 108 20.64 -14.13 1.36
N LEU A 109 20.98 -12.97 1.93
CA LEU A 109 22.01 -12.06 1.40
C LEU A 109 23.13 -11.90 2.42
N SER A 110 24.39 -11.95 1.98
CA SER A 110 25.55 -11.79 2.86
C SER A 110 26.39 -10.61 2.41
N LEU A 111 26.84 -9.81 3.38
CA LEU A 111 27.69 -8.65 3.16
C LEU A 111 28.93 -8.76 4.04
N HIS A 112 30.10 -8.70 3.43
CA HIS A 112 31.38 -8.64 4.13
C HIS A 112 32.25 -7.55 3.53
N ALA A 113 32.41 -6.45 4.26
CA ALA A 113 33.20 -5.30 3.84
C ALA A 113 34.25 -4.97 4.90
N VAL A 114 35.51 -4.84 4.46
CA VAL A 114 36.65 -4.45 5.31
C VAL A 114 37.42 -3.35 4.62
N CYS A 115 37.52 -2.18 5.24
CA CYS A 115 38.26 -1.06 4.68
C CYS A 115 39.74 -1.15 5.07
N LYS A 116 40.61 -1.51 4.10
CA LYS A 116 42.07 -1.57 4.31
C LYS A 116 42.81 -0.32 3.82
N SER A 117 42.12 0.58 3.10
CA SER A 117 42.66 1.83 2.59
C SER A 117 42.57 2.96 3.61
N ASP A 118 43.40 4.00 3.45
CA ASP A 118 43.26 5.25 4.22
C ASP A 118 42.07 6.10 3.77
N GLU A 119 41.57 5.87 2.55
CA GLU A 119 40.36 6.51 2.02
C GLU A 119 39.08 5.90 2.58
N VAL A 120 38.01 6.69 2.60
CA VAL A 120 36.68 6.26 3.06
C VAL A 120 36.08 5.30 2.03
N MET A 121 35.92 4.03 2.43
CA MET A 121 35.22 3.01 1.66
C MET A 121 33.70 3.20 1.80
N LYS A 122 32.99 3.24 0.68
CA LYS A 122 31.53 3.27 0.64
C LYS A 122 31.02 1.86 0.40
N VAL A 123 30.05 1.42 1.20
CA VAL A 123 29.44 0.09 1.09
C VAL A 123 28.02 0.26 0.56
N TYR A 124 27.71 -0.42 -0.54
CA TYR A 124 26.48 -0.25 -1.30
C TYR A 124 25.69 -1.56 -1.41
N ALA A 125 24.45 -1.47 -1.89
CA ALA A 125 23.61 -2.64 -2.12
C ALA A 125 24.19 -3.62 -3.15
N ARG A 126 24.98 -3.17 -4.14
CA ARG A 126 25.68 -4.07 -5.07
C ARG A 126 26.69 -5.02 -4.40
N ASP A 127 27.16 -4.68 -3.19
CA ASP A 127 28.21 -5.44 -2.51
C ASP A 127 27.63 -6.69 -1.81
N PHE A 128 26.31 -6.88 -1.84
CA PHE A 128 25.66 -8.10 -1.38
C PHE A 128 26.01 -9.30 -2.27
N THR A 129 26.32 -10.41 -1.61
CA THR A 129 26.36 -11.74 -2.22
C THR A 129 25.07 -12.46 -1.91
N ILE A 130 24.46 -13.11 -2.89
CA ILE A 130 23.12 -13.68 -2.77
C ILE A 130 23.23 -15.20 -2.72
N GLY A 131 22.51 -15.81 -1.78
CA GLY A 131 22.42 -17.25 -1.63
C GLY A 131 21.80 -17.92 -2.86
N HIS A 132 22.32 -19.09 -3.22
CA HIS A 132 21.82 -19.88 -4.35
C HIS A 132 20.54 -20.67 -4.02
N ASP A 133 20.25 -20.91 -2.74
CA ASP A 133 19.04 -21.61 -2.30
C ASP A 133 17.86 -20.64 -2.25
N ARG A 134 17.22 -20.44 -3.40
CA ARG A 134 16.06 -19.54 -3.57
C ARG A 134 15.12 -20.03 -4.69
N PRO A 135 13.83 -19.63 -4.68
CA PRO A 135 12.86 -20.14 -5.65
C PRO A 135 13.17 -19.76 -7.09
N SER A 136 13.74 -18.56 -7.29
CA SER A 136 14.14 -18.04 -8.59
C SER A 136 15.44 -17.24 -8.50
N ASN A 137 16.18 -17.18 -9.60
CA ASN A 137 17.46 -16.47 -9.71
C ASN A 137 17.32 -14.94 -9.74
N THR A 138 16.11 -14.43 -9.92
CA THR A 138 15.82 -12.99 -9.98
C THR A 138 15.40 -12.45 -8.61
N ILE A 139 14.55 -13.19 -7.89
CA ILE A 139 13.99 -12.78 -6.60
C ILE A 139 15.08 -12.49 -5.56
N GLY A 140 14.93 -11.36 -4.88
CA GLY A 140 15.82 -10.96 -3.80
C GLY A 140 17.12 -10.29 -4.26
N ASN A 141 17.32 -10.11 -5.58
CA ASN A 141 18.41 -9.30 -6.09
C ASN A 141 18.19 -7.83 -5.72
N PRO A 142 19.19 -7.10 -5.18
CA PRO A 142 19.07 -5.66 -4.97
C PRO A 142 18.75 -4.93 -6.26
N VAL A 143 17.76 -4.04 -6.22
CA VAL A 143 17.40 -3.20 -7.35
C VAL A 143 18.42 -2.07 -7.48
N ILE A 144 19.03 -1.97 -8.66
CA ILE A 144 20.10 -1.01 -8.97
C ILE A 144 19.68 -0.22 -10.20
N THR A 145 19.34 1.06 -10.00
CA THR A 145 18.86 1.97 -11.05
C THR A 145 19.73 3.20 -11.23
N ASP A 146 20.73 3.42 -10.36
CA ASP A 146 21.63 4.56 -10.47
C ASP A 146 22.60 4.41 -11.65
N PRO A 147 23.03 5.53 -12.28
CA PRO A 147 23.93 5.50 -13.44
C PRO A 147 25.29 4.84 -13.17
N ASP A 148 25.74 4.84 -11.91
CA ASP A 148 27.04 4.27 -11.51
C ASP A 148 26.95 2.77 -11.16
N HIS A 149 25.75 2.19 -11.26
CA HIS A 149 25.43 0.79 -10.93
C HIS A 149 25.91 0.37 -9.53
N GLN A 150 25.64 1.20 -8.53
CA GLN A 150 26.03 0.98 -7.13
C GLN A 150 24.87 0.48 -6.27
N GLY A 151 23.67 0.96 -6.53
CA GLY A 151 22.50 0.82 -5.66
C GLY A 151 22.58 1.73 -4.42
N PRO A 152 21.63 1.60 -3.50
CA PRO A 152 21.60 2.41 -2.28
C PRO A 152 22.89 2.30 -1.44
N LEU A 153 23.37 3.44 -0.94
CA LEU A 153 24.52 3.50 -0.02
C LEU A 153 24.11 3.04 1.38
N ILE A 154 24.68 1.95 1.87
CA ILE A 154 24.37 1.35 3.17
C ILE A 154 25.13 2.05 4.29
N CYS A 155 26.45 2.15 4.16
CA CYS A 155 27.30 2.80 5.16
C CYS A 155 28.63 3.26 4.55
N LYS A 156 29.45 3.93 5.37
CA LYS A 156 30.82 4.30 5.03
C LYS A 156 31.74 3.74 6.10
N LEU A 157 32.83 3.13 5.67
CA LEU A 157 33.87 2.54 6.52
C LEU A 157 35.17 3.34 6.35
N ARG A 158 35.89 3.53 7.44
CA ARG A 158 37.26 4.03 7.45
C ARG A 158 38.24 2.87 7.70
N ARG A 159 39.53 3.13 7.53
CA ARG A 159 40.60 2.16 7.75
C ARG A 159 40.38 1.30 9.00
N ASP A 160 40.52 0.00 8.81
CA ASP A 160 40.37 -1.07 9.80
C ASP A 160 38.95 -1.25 10.36
N GLN A 161 37.95 -0.56 9.82
CA GLN A 161 36.54 -0.87 10.09
C GLN A 161 36.05 -2.02 9.20
N GLU A 162 35.22 -2.86 9.80
CA GLU A 162 34.67 -4.09 9.25
C GLU A 162 33.17 -4.15 9.52
N LEU A 163 32.43 -4.58 8.50
CA LEU A 163 31.02 -4.91 8.57
C LEU A 163 30.81 -6.30 7.98
N LYS A 164 30.36 -7.24 8.80
CA LYS A 164 30.04 -8.61 8.41
C LYS A 164 28.66 -8.98 8.93
N LEU A 165 27.75 -9.24 8.01
CA LEU A 165 26.36 -9.54 8.33
C LEU A 165 25.71 -10.49 7.32
N THR A 166 24.65 -11.15 7.77
CA THR A 166 23.77 -12.01 6.99
C THR A 166 22.35 -11.50 7.12
N CYS A 167 21.69 -11.26 6.00
CA CYS A 167 20.31 -10.80 5.91
C CYS A 167 19.42 -11.93 5.42
N ILE A 168 18.26 -12.08 6.04
CA ILE A 168 17.20 -12.97 5.57
C ILE A 168 16.04 -12.11 5.09
N ALA A 169 15.80 -12.15 3.78
CA ALA A 169 14.69 -11.46 3.15
C ALA A 169 13.46 -12.36 3.11
N LYS A 170 12.30 -11.79 3.46
CA LYS A 170 11.02 -12.49 3.57
C LYS A 170 9.95 -11.79 2.75
N LYS A 171 8.99 -12.58 2.28
CA LYS A 171 7.77 -12.10 1.62
C LYS A 171 6.87 -11.43 2.66
N GLY A 172 6.36 -10.25 2.34
CA GLY A 172 5.49 -9.45 3.20
C GLY A 172 4.64 -8.46 2.40
N ILE A 173 3.82 -7.69 3.11
CA ILE A 173 2.95 -6.65 2.53
C ILE A 173 3.12 -5.33 3.27
N ALA A 174 2.85 -4.21 2.60
CA ALA A 174 3.06 -2.87 3.17
C ALA A 174 2.23 -2.59 4.43
N LYS A 175 1.11 -3.30 4.63
CA LYS A 175 0.32 -3.25 5.88
C LYS A 175 1.10 -3.70 7.11
N GLU A 176 2.03 -4.64 6.97
CA GLU A 176 2.87 -5.10 8.08
C GLU A 176 4.00 -4.08 8.34
N HIS A 177 4.64 -3.60 7.27
CA HIS A 177 5.64 -2.53 7.34
C HIS A 177 5.81 -1.88 5.97
N ALA A 178 5.97 -0.55 5.92
CA ALA A 178 6.10 0.21 4.66
C ALA A 178 7.29 -0.20 3.77
N LYS A 179 8.24 -0.98 4.30
CA LYS A 179 9.38 -1.53 3.54
C LYS A 179 8.94 -2.49 2.42
N TRP A 180 7.75 -3.08 2.56
CA TRP A 180 7.15 -3.95 1.55
C TRP A 180 6.22 -3.20 0.58
N ALA A 181 6.21 -1.86 0.58
CA ALA A 181 5.45 -1.10 -0.40
C ALA A 181 6.08 -1.26 -1.80
N PRO A 182 5.32 -1.68 -2.82
CA PRO A 182 5.81 -1.75 -4.19
C PRO A 182 5.71 -0.41 -4.93
N THR A 183 4.93 0.53 -4.40
CA THR A 183 4.72 1.85 -5.01
C THR A 183 5.42 2.94 -4.20
N ALA A 184 5.93 3.95 -4.89
CA ALA A 184 6.42 5.18 -4.27
C ALA A 184 5.24 6.14 -4.04
N ALA A 185 4.50 6.44 -5.10
CA ALA A 185 3.30 7.27 -5.07
C ALA A 185 2.23 6.72 -6.02
N VAL A 186 0.98 7.01 -5.69
CA VAL A 186 -0.16 6.76 -6.57
C VAL A 186 -1.00 8.03 -6.66
N GLY A 187 -0.82 8.76 -7.77
CA GLY A 187 -1.69 9.84 -8.18
C GLY A 187 -3.08 9.31 -8.51
N PHE A 188 -4.10 10.04 -8.07
CA PHE A 188 -5.49 9.67 -8.22
C PHE A 188 -6.35 10.92 -8.30
N GLU A 189 -7.02 11.11 -9.42
CA GLU A 189 -7.89 12.24 -9.68
C GLU A 189 -9.16 11.78 -10.41
N TYR A 190 -10.26 12.50 -10.20
CA TYR A 190 -11.47 12.41 -11.02
C TYR A 190 -12.15 13.78 -11.04
N ASP A 191 -12.99 14.03 -12.05
CA ASP A 191 -13.76 15.27 -12.20
C ASP A 191 -12.90 16.56 -12.13
N PRO A 192 -12.00 16.77 -13.11
CA PRO A 192 -11.04 17.89 -13.09
C PRO A 192 -11.70 19.27 -13.14
N HIS A 193 -12.97 19.36 -13.56
CA HIS A 193 -13.74 20.60 -13.60
C HIS A 193 -14.73 20.74 -12.44
N ASN A 194 -14.69 19.84 -11.45
CA ASN A 194 -15.59 19.82 -10.30
C ASN A 194 -17.08 19.90 -10.68
N LYS A 195 -17.50 19.24 -11.77
CA LYS A 195 -18.91 19.21 -12.23
C LYS A 195 -19.83 18.54 -11.21
N LEU A 196 -19.29 17.61 -10.43
CA LEU A 196 -20.02 16.88 -9.39
C LEU A 196 -20.15 17.69 -8.09
N HIS A 197 -19.47 18.84 -8.00
CA HIS A 197 -19.45 19.69 -6.81
C HIS A 197 -19.03 18.91 -5.54
N HIS A 198 -18.13 17.94 -5.70
CA HIS A 198 -17.55 17.19 -4.58
C HIS A 198 -16.60 18.05 -3.74
N LEU A 199 -16.11 19.15 -4.31
CA LEU A 199 -15.29 20.15 -3.62
C LEU A 199 -16.03 21.50 -3.58
N ASP A 200 -15.97 22.16 -2.44
CA ASP A 200 -16.25 23.60 -2.31
C ASP A 200 -14.90 24.32 -2.30
N LEU A 201 -14.55 24.94 -3.43
CA LEU A 201 -13.24 25.55 -3.62
C LEU A 201 -13.11 26.77 -2.71
N TRP A 202 -12.06 26.80 -1.89
CA TRP A 202 -11.72 27.99 -1.12
C TRP A 202 -11.12 29.05 -2.04
N TYR A 203 -11.56 30.30 -1.97
CA TYR A 203 -10.98 31.41 -2.74
C TYR A 203 -11.12 32.73 -1.98
N GLU A 204 -10.31 33.71 -2.34
CA GLU A 204 -10.41 35.08 -1.81
C GLU A 204 -11.20 36.00 -2.76
N ASN A 205 -10.94 35.89 -4.06
CA ASN A 205 -11.49 36.76 -5.09
C ASN A 205 -12.16 35.96 -6.21
N ASP A 206 -11.44 35.03 -6.83
CA ASP A 206 -11.91 34.29 -8.00
C ASP A 206 -11.38 32.85 -7.99
N PRO A 207 -12.25 31.84 -7.80
CA PRO A 207 -11.82 30.45 -7.74
C PRO A 207 -11.16 29.96 -9.04
N GLU A 208 -11.59 30.43 -10.22
CA GLU A 208 -11.00 29.98 -11.49
C GLU A 208 -9.59 30.53 -11.72
N ALA A 209 -9.30 31.71 -11.16
CA ALA A 209 -7.98 32.33 -11.24
C ALA A 209 -7.01 31.80 -10.17
N GLU A 210 -7.53 31.42 -9.00
CA GLU A 210 -6.73 30.97 -7.85
C GLU A 210 -6.38 29.48 -7.92
N TRP A 211 -7.27 28.63 -8.46
CA TRP A 211 -7.03 27.20 -8.56
C TRP A 211 -6.42 26.81 -9.92
N PRO A 212 -5.21 26.21 -9.94
CA PRO A 212 -4.61 25.72 -11.17
C PRO A 212 -5.47 24.61 -11.78
N LYS A 213 -5.63 24.65 -13.11
CA LYS A 213 -6.27 23.56 -13.84
C LYS A 213 -5.37 22.33 -13.83
N SER A 214 -5.97 21.17 -13.55
CA SER A 214 -5.29 19.88 -13.69
C SER A 214 -4.88 19.62 -15.14
N GLU A 215 -3.88 18.76 -15.33
CA GLU A 215 -3.50 18.25 -16.65
C GLU A 215 -4.66 17.53 -17.36
N TYR A 216 -5.56 16.92 -16.60
CA TYR A 216 -6.72 16.19 -17.12
C TYR A 216 -7.90 17.11 -17.48
N ALA A 217 -7.85 18.39 -17.11
CA ALA A 217 -8.88 19.36 -17.49
C ALA A 217 -8.98 19.54 -19.02
N ALA A 218 -7.91 19.23 -19.76
CA ALA A 218 -7.94 19.25 -21.23
C ALA A 218 -8.60 18.01 -21.85
N TRP A 219 -8.85 16.95 -21.07
CA TRP A 219 -9.37 15.66 -21.53
C TRP A 219 -10.88 15.52 -21.31
N GLU A 220 -11.47 16.45 -20.56
CA GLU A 220 -12.90 16.57 -20.32
C GLU A 220 -13.37 17.95 -20.71
N ASP A 221 -14.56 18.03 -21.29
CA ASP A 221 -15.17 19.32 -21.60
C ASP A 221 -15.51 20.07 -20.30
N PRO A 222 -15.30 21.39 -20.21
CA PRO A 222 -15.78 22.17 -19.08
C PRO A 222 -17.32 22.18 -19.02
N PRO A 223 -17.93 22.48 -17.86
CA PRO A 223 -19.38 22.66 -17.76
C PRO A 223 -19.84 23.81 -18.68
N ALA A 224 -20.99 23.65 -19.35
CA ALA A 224 -21.51 24.70 -20.21
C ALA A 224 -22.11 25.85 -19.38
N GLU A 225 -21.96 27.09 -19.85
CA GLU A 225 -22.48 28.26 -19.14
C GLU A 225 -24.01 28.18 -19.01
N GLY A 226 -24.52 28.17 -17.78
CA GLY A 226 -25.95 28.09 -17.48
C GLY A 226 -26.55 26.67 -17.51
N GLU A 227 -25.73 25.63 -17.69
CA GLU A 227 -26.15 24.24 -17.51
C GLU A 227 -26.61 24.00 -16.06
N PRO A 228 -27.80 23.42 -15.82
CA PRO A 228 -28.24 23.09 -14.47
C PRO A 228 -27.34 22.00 -13.87
N PHE A 229 -27.10 22.07 -12.56
CA PHE A 229 -26.35 21.03 -11.85
C PHE A 229 -27.05 19.67 -11.98
N ASP A 230 -26.29 18.65 -12.38
CA ASP A 230 -26.77 17.28 -12.49
C ASP A 230 -26.56 16.54 -11.17
N TYR A 231 -27.65 16.39 -10.41
CA TYR A 231 -27.66 15.71 -9.11
C TYR A 231 -27.57 14.18 -9.24
N ASP A 232 -27.82 13.63 -10.43
CA ASP A 232 -27.78 12.18 -10.69
C ASP A 232 -26.43 11.74 -11.27
N ALA A 233 -25.56 12.69 -11.64
CA ALA A 233 -24.22 12.42 -12.13
C ALA A 233 -23.36 11.70 -11.07
N VAL A 234 -22.62 10.68 -11.52
CA VAL A 234 -21.72 9.89 -10.68
C VAL A 234 -20.30 9.86 -11.27
N PRO A 235 -19.25 9.80 -10.44
CA PRO A 235 -17.89 9.64 -10.93
C PRO A 235 -17.74 8.31 -11.67
N SER A 236 -17.32 8.37 -12.93
CA SER A 236 -17.19 7.19 -13.81
C SER A 236 -15.83 7.07 -14.51
N ARG A 237 -15.00 8.12 -14.42
CA ARG A 237 -13.67 8.21 -15.04
C ARG A 237 -12.66 8.63 -13.98
N PHE A 238 -11.57 7.88 -13.87
CA PHE A 238 -10.52 8.08 -12.86
C PHE A 238 -9.15 8.09 -13.52
N TYR A 239 -8.36 9.09 -13.20
CA TYR A 239 -7.00 9.24 -13.70
C TYR A 239 -6.01 8.76 -12.65
N PHE A 240 -5.23 7.76 -13.03
CA PHE A 240 -4.20 7.15 -12.18
C PHE A 240 -2.81 7.50 -12.70
N GLN A 241 -1.91 7.74 -11.75
CA GLN A 241 -0.46 7.81 -11.98
C GLN A 241 0.21 6.89 -10.98
N VAL A 242 0.69 5.74 -11.40
CA VAL A 242 1.31 4.76 -10.52
C VAL A 242 2.82 4.80 -10.71
N GLU A 243 3.54 5.12 -9.63
CA GLU A 243 5.00 5.11 -9.59
C GLU A 243 5.48 3.89 -8.80
N SER A 244 6.35 3.09 -9.41
CA SER A 244 6.97 1.92 -8.80
C SER A 244 8.18 2.31 -7.93
N ALA A 245 8.37 1.60 -6.82
CA ALA A 245 9.58 1.67 -6.01
C ALA A 245 10.79 0.94 -6.64
N GLY A 246 10.59 0.28 -7.80
CA GLY A 246 11.60 -0.44 -8.58
C GLY A 246 11.68 -1.94 -8.31
N ASN A 247 11.01 -2.44 -7.28
CA ASN A 247 10.95 -3.87 -6.94
C ASN A 247 10.05 -4.69 -7.89
N ILE A 248 9.00 -4.07 -8.44
CA ILE A 248 8.08 -4.64 -9.42
C ILE A 248 7.79 -3.58 -10.49
N GLU A 249 7.67 -3.96 -11.77
CA GLU A 249 7.30 -3.00 -12.83
C GLU A 249 5.85 -2.48 -12.63
N PRO A 250 5.52 -1.25 -13.05
CA PRO A 250 4.21 -0.65 -12.75
C PRO A 250 3.00 -1.45 -13.24
N ASP A 251 3.12 -2.10 -14.39
CA ASP A 251 2.10 -3.01 -14.94
C ASP A 251 1.92 -4.25 -14.05
N GLY A 252 3.03 -4.83 -13.58
CA GLY A 252 3.04 -5.93 -12.62
C GLY A 252 2.34 -5.55 -11.32
N ILE A 253 2.58 -4.35 -10.79
CA ILE A 253 1.91 -3.86 -9.57
C ILE A 253 0.40 -3.80 -9.76
N ILE A 254 -0.08 -3.29 -10.90
CA ILE A 254 -1.51 -3.19 -11.18
C ILE A 254 -2.12 -4.58 -11.34
N GLN A 255 -1.47 -5.48 -12.09
CA GLN A 255 -1.94 -6.85 -12.28
C GLN A 255 -2.02 -7.60 -10.95
N GLU A 256 -0.98 -7.52 -10.11
CA GLU A 256 -0.99 -8.13 -8.78
C GLU A 256 -2.04 -7.49 -7.87
N GLY A 257 -2.24 -6.17 -7.94
CA GLY A 257 -3.29 -5.51 -7.18
C GLY A 257 -4.70 -5.99 -7.54
N ILE A 258 -4.96 -6.21 -8.83
CA ILE A 258 -6.24 -6.78 -9.29
C ILE A 258 -6.40 -8.22 -8.80
N LYS A 259 -5.36 -9.05 -8.92
CA LYS A 259 -5.36 -10.44 -8.43
C LYS A 259 -5.62 -10.49 -6.92
N GLU A 260 -4.96 -9.63 -6.14
CA GLU A 260 -5.14 -9.56 -4.70
C GLU A 260 -6.56 -9.14 -4.31
N LEU A 261 -7.13 -8.16 -5.00
CA LEU A 261 -8.51 -7.75 -4.78
C LEU A 261 -9.49 -8.89 -5.10
N GLN A 262 -9.28 -9.61 -6.21
CA GLN A 262 -10.07 -10.78 -6.58
C GLN A 262 -9.93 -11.92 -5.56
N ARG A 263 -8.72 -12.20 -5.08
CA ARG A 263 -8.45 -13.21 -4.06
C ARG A 263 -9.21 -12.91 -2.78
N LYS A 264 -9.17 -11.68 -2.30
CA LYS A 264 -9.89 -11.25 -1.09
C LYS A 264 -11.41 -11.42 -1.24
N LEU A 265 -11.95 -11.07 -2.41
CA LEU A 265 -13.38 -11.28 -2.69
C LEU A 265 -13.73 -12.77 -2.73
N ALA A 266 -12.90 -13.60 -3.36
CA ALA A 266 -13.09 -15.04 -3.41
C ALA A 266 -13.05 -15.67 -2.00
N THR A 267 -12.13 -15.23 -1.14
CA THR A 267 -12.07 -15.65 0.27
C THR A 267 -13.34 -15.28 1.03
N LEU A 268 -13.88 -14.07 0.81
CA LEU A 268 -15.14 -13.65 1.43
C LEU A 268 -16.31 -14.53 0.95
N ILE A 269 -16.43 -14.78 -0.36
CA ILE A 269 -17.48 -15.64 -0.93
C ILE A 269 -17.37 -17.05 -0.38
N HIS A 270 -16.16 -17.60 -0.26
CA HIS A 270 -15.92 -18.91 0.32
C HIS A 270 -16.36 -18.96 1.79
N GLY A 271 -15.94 -17.97 2.60
CA GLY A 271 -16.33 -17.91 4.02
C GLY A 271 -17.83 -17.69 4.24
N LEU A 272 -18.53 -17.04 3.31
CA LEU A 272 -19.99 -16.91 3.34
C LEU A 272 -20.71 -18.17 2.82
N GLY A 273 -20.09 -18.88 1.87
CA GLY A 273 -20.62 -20.12 1.29
C GLY A 273 -20.57 -21.32 2.24
N GLU A 274 -19.73 -21.29 3.27
CA GLU A 274 -19.65 -22.31 4.33
C GLU A 274 -20.67 -22.13 5.46
N SER A 275 -21.91 -21.74 5.14
CA SER A 275 -23.00 -21.67 6.12
C SER A 275 -23.85 -22.95 6.14
N ASP A 276 -23.24 -24.14 6.25
CA ASP A 276 -24.01 -25.34 6.66
C ASP A 276 -23.21 -26.52 7.27
N ALA A 277 -21.89 -26.47 7.35
CA ALA A 277 -21.12 -27.34 8.26
C ALA A 277 -19.63 -27.00 8.17
N MET A 278 -19.07 -26.35 9.19
CA MET A 278 -17.84 -26.74 9.89
C MET A 278 -17.33 -25.60 10.76
N ASN A 279 -16.87 -25.97 11.94
CA ASN A 279 -16.16 -25.14 12.91
C ASN A 279 -14.73 -24.91 12.39
N GLY A 280 -14.57 -24.06 11.36
CA GLY A 280 -13.28 -23.73 10.75
C GLY A 280 -12.76 -22.39 11.22
N ASP A 281 -11.53 -22.37 11.75
CA ASP A 281 -10.86 -21.18 12.28
C ASP A 281 -10.67 -20.11 11.20
N TYR A 282 -10.92 -18.86 11.58
CA TYR A 282 -10.87 -17.70 10.69
C TYR A 282 -9.42 -17.21 10.55
N GLU A 283 -8.75 -17.48 9.43
CA GLU A 283 -7.40 -16.99 9.11
C GLU A 283 -7.42 -15.80 8.12
N GLY A 284 -8.00 -14.68 8.54
CA GLY A 284 -7.68 -13.36 7.95
C GLY A 284 -6.31 -12.86 8.42
N PRO A 285 -5.71 -11.82 7.81
CA PRO A 285 -4.50 -11.20 8.32
C PRO A 285 -4.77 -10.63 9.71
N ARG A 286 -4.39 -11.39 10.74
CA ARG A 286 -4.46 -10.94 12.14
C ARG A 286 -3.16 -10.19 12.44
N SER A 287 -3.31 -9.05 13.11
CA SER A 287 -2.18 -8.42 13.81
C SER A 287 -1.51 -9.47 14.70
N PRO A 288 -0.18 -9.45 14.92
CA PRO A 288 0.49 -10.43 15.76
C PRO A 288 -0.14 -10.45 17.16
N ASP A 289 -0.78 -11.56 17.52
CA ASP A 289 -1.22 -11.81 18.89
C ASP A 289 0.01 -12.19 19.73
N MET A 290 0.16 -11.51 20.86
CA MET A 290 1.27 -11.72 21.80
C MET A 290 1.04 -13.05 22.55
N ASP A 291 1.76 -14.09 22.13
CA ASP A 291 1.65 -15.43 22.71
C ASP A 291 2.18 -15.48 24.17
N GLY A 292 1.47 -16.26 24.99
CA GLY A 292 1.49 -16.16 26.45
C GLY A 292 2.70 -16.80 27.12
N ALA A 293 3.51 -15.97 27.78
CA ALA A 293 4.29 -16.37 28.96
C ALA A 293 4.21 -15.24 30.01
N ALA A 294 3.55 -15.54 31.13
CA ALA A 294 3.27 -14.62 32.21
C ALA A 294 4.54 -13.99 32.81
N THR A 295 4.63 -12.66 32.79
CA THR A 295 5.21 -11.86 33.88
C THR A 295 4.37 -10.59 34.06
N GLY A 296 3.85 -10.41 35.27
CA GLY A 296 2.84 -9.40 35.58
C GLY A 296 3.37 -7.97 35.50
N TRP A 297 2.77 -7.18 34.61
CA TRP A 297 2.75 -5.73 34.67
C TRP A 297 1.30 -5.29 34.44
N GLN A 298 0.67 -4.74 35.48
CA GLN A 298 -0.64 -4.11 35.40
C GLN A 298 -0.50 -2.79 34.63
N ASP A 299 -1.07 -2.71 33.45
CA ASP A 299 -1.35 -1.42 32.80
C ASP A 299 -2.87 -1.27 32.62
N GLN A 300 -3.38 -0.10 32.99
CA GLN A 300 -4.81 0.20 33.07
C GLN A 300 -5.41 0.37 31.67
N GLY A 301 -6.39 -0.47 31.36
CA GLY A 301 -7.01 -0.54 30.05
C GLY A 301 -7.84 0.68 29.65
N TYR A 302 -7.99 0.84 28.33
CA TYR A 302 -9.12 1.53 27.71
C TYR A 302 -10.06 0.48 27.11
N THR A 303 -11.19 0.25 27.77
CA THR A 303 -12.33 -0.51 27.24
C THR A 303 -13.28 0.45 26.50
N THR A 304 -13.72 0.04 25.31
CA THR A 304 -14.71 0.73 24.48
C THR A 304 -16.12 0.57 25.06
N PRO A 305 -16.99 1.61 25.00
CA PRO A 305 -18.26 1.61 25.72
C PRO A 305 -19.40 1.04 24.86
N TYR A 306 -19.55 -0.28 24.84
CA TYR A 306 -20.83 -0.92 24.53
C TYR A 306 -20.97 -2.19 25.39
N GLY A 307 -21.54 -2.03 26.58
CA GLY A 307 -21.70 -3.11 27.54
C GLY A 307 -22.48 -2.66 28.76
N ASN A 308 -23.78 -2.98 28.76
CA ASN A 308 -24.74 -2.74 29.82
C ASN A 308 -24.40 -3.55 31.09
N GLY A 309 -24.28 -2.89 32.25
CA GLY A 309 -24.12 -3.57 33.53
C GLY A 309 -23.71 -2.61 34.65
N GLY A 310 -24.68 -2.23 35.49
CA GLY A 310 -24.56 -1.15 36.47
C GLY A 310 -23.36 -1.24 37.40
N ASN A 311 -22.64 -0.13 37.51
CA ASN A 311 -21.94 0.24 38.72
C ASN A 311 -21.90 1.77 38.81
N ALA A 312 -22.34 2.30 39.95
CA ALA A 312 -22.41 3.74 40.20
C ALA A 312 -20.99 4.34 40.24
N SER A 313 -20.77 5.42 39.49
CA SER A 313 -19.52 6.19 39.54
C SER A 313 -19.49 7.09 40.79
N ALA A 314 -18.30 7.20 41.38
CA ALA A 314 -18.02 7.83 42.67
C ALA A 314 -17.99 9.38 42.66
N TRP A 315 -18.63 10.03 41.68
CA TRP A 315 -18.75 11.48 41.62
C TRP A 315 -20.18 11.84 41.23
N GLY A 316 -20.93 12.33 42.21
CA GLY A 316 -22.34 12.66 42.06
C GLY A 316 -22.61 13.82 41.10
N GLY A 317 -23.76 13.72 40.43
CA GLY A 317 -24.71 14.83 40.29
C GLY A 317 -24.39 15.94 39.31
N GLY A 318 -24.90 15.79 38.08
CA GLY A 318 -25.61 16.85 37.37
C GLY A 318 -24.80 17.94 36.68
N ALA A 319 -24.69 17.86 35.36
CA ALA A 319 -24.65 19.04 34.50
C ALA A 319 -25.10 18.66 33.08
N ALA A 320 -26.21 19.25 32.67
CA ALA A 320 -26.70 19.23 31.30
C ALA A 320 -25.71 19.94 30.35
N THR A 321 -25.56 19.42 29.13
CA THR A 321 -24.85 20.08 28.04
C THR A 321 -25.79 20.98 27.23
N ALA A 322 -25.24 22.05 26.66
CA ALA A 322 -25.93 23.30 26.36
C ALA A 322 -26.75 23.37 25.05
N TYR A 323 -26.92 22.28 24.29
CA TYR A 323 -27.80 22.29 23.10
C TYR A 323 -28.44 20.90 22.96
N GLY A 324 -29.68 20.78 23.44
CA GLY A 324 -30.45 19.55 23.43
C GLY A 324 -30.92 19.17 22.02
N THR A 325 -30.26 18.17 21.43
CA THR A 325 -30.77 17.42 20.27
C THR A 325 -30.05 16.07 20.18
N THR A 326 -30.82 14.97 20.12
CA THR A 326 -30.33 13.61 19.84
C THR A 326 -30.39 13.31 18.32
N PRO A 327 -29.69 12.27 17.81
CA PRO A 327 -29.48 12.04 16.37
C PRO A 327 -30.70 11.64 15.53
N TYR A 328 -31.91 11.64 16.11
CA TYR A 328 -33.15 11.39 15.40
C TYR A 328 -34.08 12.56 15.64
N GLY A 329 -34.19 13.43 14.63
CA GLY A 329 -34.98 14.66 14.68
C GLY A 329 -36.43 14.40 15.06
N ASN A 330 -36.84 14.94 16.20
CA ASN A 330 -38.25 15.18 16.48
C ASN A 330 -38.37 16.52 17.23
N SER A 331 -38.89 17.53 16.56
CA SER A 331 -39.13 18.88 17.08
C SER A 331 -40.37 18.87 17.96
N GLY A 332 -40.16 18.82 19.28
CA GLY A 332 -41.22 19.03 20.27
C GLY A 332 -41.66 20.49 20.30
N SER A 333 -42.83 20.76 19.70
CA SER A 333 -43.60 22.01 19.84
C SER A 333 -43.82 22.36 21.32
N GLY A 334 -43.40 23.56 21.72
CA GLY A 334 -43.69 24.14 23.03
C GLY A 334 -44.96 24.99 22.99
N GLY A 335 -45.84 24.79 23.97
CA GLY A 335 -46.99 25.65 24.24
C GLY A 335 -47.47 25.44 25.66
N TRP A 336 -47.36 26.49 26.48
CA TRP A 336 -47.79 26.54 27.88
C TRP A 336 -49.32 26.71 28.01
N SER A 337 -49.83 26.25 29.15
CA SER A 337 -51.22 26.20 29.67
C SER A 337 -52.01 24.93 29.33
#